data_AF-A0A401QFD7-F1
#
_entry.id   AF-A0A401QFD7-F1
#
_cell.length_a   1.000
_cell.length_b   1.000
_cell.length_c   1.000
_cell.angle_alpha   90.00
_cell.angle_beta   90.00
_cell.angle_gamma   90.00
#
_symmetry.space_group_name_H-M   'P 1'
#
loop_
_entity.id
_entity.type
_entity.pdbx_description
1 polymer ?
#
loop_
_entity_poly.entity_id
_entity_poly.type
_entity_poly.pdbx_seq_one_letter_code
_entity_poly.pdbx_strand_id
1 'polypeptide(L)'
;YDVFRPLIIHINHLETLSELCGILKNEMLEDHVQNNVEQLGAFSAVVKQMLEDVQERLVYRTHIYIQTDIIGYKPAPGDLAYPDKLEMMEVDYKVMVFTFNLALYPLWSTCIGSWRKLSS
;
A
#
# COMPACT_ATOMS: atom_id res chain seq x y z
N TYR A 1 -11.12 22.50 3.01
CA TYR A 1 -11.04 21.88 1.68
C TYR A 1 -9.94 22.53 0.83
N ASP A 2 -9.92 23.85 0.69
CA ASP A 2 -9.00 24.57 -0.22
C ASP A 2 -7.50 24.38 0.06
N VAL A 3 -7.11 24.04 1.29
CA VAL A 3 -5.71 23.78 1.66
C VAL A 3 -5.26 22.37 1.24
N PHE A 4 -6.17 21.40 1.18
CA PHE A 4 -5.85 20.02 0.83
C PHE A 4 -5.76 19.81 -0.68
N ARG A 5 -6.54 20.55 -1.45
CA ARG A 5 -6.55 20.50 -2.91
C ARG A 5 -5.15 20.67 -3.55
N PRO A 6 -4.33 21.67 -3.17
CA PRO A 6 -2.97 21.77 -3.71
C PRO A 6 -2.11 20.58 -3.27
N LEU A 7 -2.26 20.05 -2.06
CA LEU A 7 -1.51 18.87 -1.63
C LEU A 7 -1.81 17.66 -2.50
N ILE A 8 -3.09 17.38 -2.78
CA ILE A 8 -3.54 16.26 -3.63
C ILE A 8 -2.96 16.36 -5.05
N ILE A 9 -2.92 17.56 -5.63
CA ILE A 9 -2.39 17.78 -6.98
C ILE A 9 -0.87 17.53 -7.05
N HIS A 10 -0.14 17.83 -5.98
CA HIS A 10 1.32 17.68 -5.95
C HIS A 10 1.79 16.25 -5.65
N ILE A 11 0.91 15.35 -5.19
CA ILE A 11 1.27 13.94 -5.00
C ILE A 11 1.41 13.29 -6.37
N ASN A 12 2.61 12.74 -6.61
CA ASN A 12 2.99 12.10 -7.87
C ASN A 12 3.04 10.57 -7.78
N HIS A 13 3.31 10.04 -6.58
CA HIS A 13 3.46 8.61 -6.33
C HIS A 13 2.10 7.94 -6.21
N LEU A 14 1.91 6.86 -6.99
CA LEU A 14 0.66 6.09 -7.01
C LEU A 14 0.39 5.40 -5.67
N GLU A 15 1.44 4.89 -5.02
CA GLU A 15 1.37 4.23 -3.72
C GLU A 15 0.78 5.16 -2.65
N THR A 16 1.33 6.38 -2.53
CA THR A 16 0.84 7.39 -1.58
C THR A 16 -0.61 7.81 -1.86
N LEU A 17 -1.01 7.93 -3.14
CA LEU A 17 -2.40 8.24 -3.50
C LEU A 17 -3.36 7.09 -3.11
N SER A 18 -2.93 5.85 -3.30
CA SER A 18 -3.73 4.66 -2.94
C SER A 18 -3.90 4.53 -1.43
N GLU A 19 -2.82 4.71 -0.66
CA GLU A 19 -2.89 4.71 0.81
C GLU A 19 -3.82 5.80 1.33
N LEU A 20 -3.70 7.01 0.80
CA LEU A 20 -4.53 8.15 1.19
C LEU A 20 -6.02 7.91 0.87
N CYS A 21 -6.31 7.30 -0.29
CA CYS A 21 -7.66 6.86 -0.64
C CYS A 21 -8.20 5.80 0.33
N GLY A 22 -7.36 4.85 0.74
CA GLY A 22 -7.69 3.81 1.72
C GLY A 22 -8.01 4.39 3.11
N ILE A 23 -7.19 5.32 3.60
CA ILE A 23 -7.38 6.01 4.88
C ILE A 23 -8.68 6.83 4.85
N LEU A 24 -8.89 7.65 3.82
CA LEU A 24 -10.09 8.48 3.71
C LEU A 24 -11.38 7.66 3.62
N LYS A 25 -11.34 6.49 2.97
CA LYS A 25 -12.51 5.62 2.84
C LYS A 25 -12.77 4.82 4.13
N ASN A 26 -11.77 4.12 4.63
CA ASN A 26 -11.95 3.17 5.73
C ASN A 26 -11.98 3.88 7.09
N GLU A 27 -11.08 4.84 7.34
CA GLU A 27 -10.99 5.48 8.66
C GLU A 27 -11.95 6.66 8.81
N MET A 28 -12.21 7.42 7.73
CA MET A 28 -12.99 8.66 7.85
C MET A 28 -14.47 8.50 7.46
N LEU A 29 -14.84 7.53 6.61
CA LEU A 29 -16.24 7.30 6.22
C LEU A 29 -16.89 6.12 6.93
N GLU A 30 -16.18 5.01 7.15
CA GLU A 30 -16.78 3.82 7.77
C GLU A 30 -16.88 3.94 9.31
N ASP A 31 -15.84 4.45 9.99
CA ASP A 31 -15.82 4.57 11.47
C ASP A 31 -16.67 5.72 12.04
N HIS A 32 -16.80 6.84 11.31
CA HIS A 32 -17.51 8.03 11.81
C HIS A 32 -19.02 8.01 11.54
N VAL A 33 -19.48 7.31 10.50
CA VAL A 33 -20.92 7.20 10.17
C VAL A 33 -21.67 6.31 11.17
N GLN A 34 -21.01 5.32 11.77
CA GLN A 34 -21.61 4.47 12.80
C GLN A 34 -21.77 5.18 14.16
N ASN A 35 -20.94 6.19 14.44
CA ASN A 35 -20.84 6.75 15.80
C ASN A 35 -21.60 8.06 16.03
N ASN A 36 -21.72 8.97 15.05
CA ASN A 36 -22.35 10.29 15.28
C ASN A 36 -23.02 10.87 14.02
N VAL A 37 -24.27 10.50 13.76
CA VAL A 37 -25.00 10.81 12.50
C VAL A 37 -25.41 12.30 12.39
N GLU A 38 -25.70 12.99 13.48
CA GLU A 38 -26.33 14.33 13.44
C GLU A 38 -25.36 15.51 13.33
N GLN A 39 -24.14 15.42 13.90
CA GLN A 39 -23.19 16.54 13.92
C GLN A 39 -22.16 16.51 12.78
N LEU A 40 -21.99 15.36 12.10
CA LEU A 40 -20.91 15.14 11.12
C LEU A 40 -21.36 15.22 9.65
N GLY A 41 -22.62 15.56 9.36
CA GLY A 41 -23.12 15.61 7.97
C GLY A 41 -22.31 16.53 7.05
N ALA A 42 -21.99 17.74 7.51
CA ALA A 42 -21.16 18.69 6.76
C ALA A 42 -19.70 18.23 6.63
N PHE A 43 -19.15 17.56 7.65
CA PHE A 43 -17.80 17.01 7.61
C PHE A 43 -17.69 15.82 6.64
N SER A 44 -18.67 14.92 6.66
CA SER A 44 -18.76 13.78 5.74
C SER A 44 -18.84 14.26 4.28
N ALA A 45 -19.58 15.34 4.01
CA ALA A 45 -19.64 15.93 2.67
C ALA A 45 -18.26 16.42 2.19
N VAL A 46 -17.48 17.09 3.05
CA VAL A 46 -16.13 17.57 2.72
C VAL A 46 -15.16 16.41 2.50
N VAL A 47 -15.19 15.38 3.36
CA VAL A 47 -14.34 14.19 3.21
C VAL A 47 -14.67 13.44 1.93
N LYS A 48 -15.95 13.30 1.58
CA LYS A 48 -16.38 12.70 0.29
C LYS A 48 -15.85 13.48 -0.90
N GLN A 49 -15.95 14.80 -0.89
CA GLN A 49 -15.38 15.64 -1.96
C GLN A 49 -13.86 15.48 -2.07
N MET A 50 -13.15 15.36 -0.94
CA MET A 50 -11.71 15.10 -0.95
C MET A 50 -11.38 13.69 -1.48
N LEU A 51 -12.19 12.69 -1.13
CA LEU A 51 -12.03 11.33 -1.63
C LEU A 51 -12.22 11.27 -3.15
N GLU A 52 -13.23 11.96 -3.69
CA GLU A 52 -13.47 12.05 -5.13
C GLU A 52 -12.27 12.70 -5.86
N ASP A 53 -11.74 13.81 -5.36
CA ASP A 53 -10.56 14.47 -5.93
C ASP A 53 -9.31 13.55 -5.94
N VAL A 54 -9.08 12.82 -4.84
CA VAL A 54 -7.94 11.88 -4.73
C VAL A 54 -8.12 10.70 -5.70
N GLN A 55 -9.34 10.18 -5.81
CA GLN A 55 -9.66 9.10 -6.74
C GLN A 55 -9.45 9.52 -8.19
N GLU A 56 -9.95 10.69 -8.59
CA GLU A 56 -9.74 11.22 -9.95
C GLU A 56 -8.24 11.36 -10.25
N ARG A 57 -7.47 11.89 -9.29
CA ARG A 57 -6.01 12.03 -9.42
C ARG A 57 -5.32 10.67 -9.55
N LEU A 58 -5.71 9.69 -8.75
CA LEU A 58 -5.17 8.33 -8.79
C LEU A 58 -5.44 7.67 -10.14
N VAL A 59 -6.68 7.76 -10.64
CA VAL A 59 -7.07 7.21 -11.94
C VAL A 59 -6.27 7.87 -13.06
N TYR A 60 -6.14 9.20 -13.05
CA TYR A 60 -5.34 9.93 -14.04
C TYR A 60 -3.88 9.48 -14.04
N ARG A 61 -3.23 9.47 -12.87
CA ARG A 61 -1.81 9.07 -12.75
C ARG A 61 -1.60 7.62 -13.18
N THR A 62 -2.52 6.73 -12.83
CA THR A 62 -2.47 5.31 -13.21
C THR A 62 -2.57 5.16 -14.72
N HIS A 63 -3.49 5.90 -15.35
CA HIS A 63 -3.64 5.89 -16.79
C HIS A 63 -2.35 6.34 -17.51
N ILE A 64 -1.74 7.44 -17.07
CA ILE A 64 -0.47 7.91 -17.62
C ILE A 64 0.63 6.87 -17.42
N TYR A 65 0.77 6.33 -16.21
CA TYR A 65 1.78 5.30 -15.90
C TYR A 65 1.65 4.07 -16.81
N ILE A 66 0.43 3.58 -17.04
CA ILE A 66 0.20 2.45 -17.95
C ILE A 66 0.66 2.80 -19.38
N GLN A 67 0.35 4.00 -19.86
CA GLN A 67 0.72 4.41 -21.22
C GLN A 67 2.24 4.59 -21.37
N THR A 68 2.91 5.21 -20.40
CA THR A 68 4.33 5.54 -20.50
C THR A 68 5.23 4.39 -20.10
N ASP A 69 4.94 3.75 -18.96
CA ASP A 69 5.89 2.87 -18.27
C ASP A 69 5.59 1.39 -18.52
N ILE A 70 4.41 1.05 -19.06
CA ILE A 70 4.06 -0.31 -19.47
C ILE A 70 4.03 -0.42 -20.99
N ILE A 71 3.16 0.35 -21.66
CA ILE A 71 2.99 0.25 -23.13
C ILE A 71 4.19 0.88 -23.85
N GLY A 72 4.63 2.05 -23.39
CA GLY A 72 5.79 2.77 -23.92
C GLY A 72 7.13 2.25 -23.42
N TYR A 73 7.16 1.15 -22.66
CA TYR A 73 8.36 0.66 -22.03
C TYR A 73 9.43 0.28 -23.07
N LYS A 74 10.59 0.91 -22.96
CA LYS A 74 11.79 0.58 -23.74
C LYS A 74 12.79 -0.07 -22.79
N PRO A 75 13.02 -1.39 -22.88
CA PRO A 75 13.95 -2.07 -22.00
C PRO A 75 15.35 -1.51 -22.22
N ALA A 76 16.05 -1.18 -21.12
CA ALA A 76 17.48 -0.92 -21.18
C ALA A 76 18.20 -2.24 -21.57
N PRO A 77 19.42 -2.18 -22.13
CA PRO A 77 20.19 -3.39 -22.45
C PRO A 77 20.43 -4.29 -21.23
N GLY A 78 20.52 -3.68 -20.04
CA GLY A 78 20.58 -4.39 -18.77
C GLY A 78 19.26 -5.03 -18.37
N ASP A 79 18.09 -4.58 -18.85
CA ASP A 79 16.78 -5.16 -18.49
C ASP A 79 16.62 -6.60 -18.97
N LEU A 80 17.25 -6.92 -20.09
CA LEU A 80 17.22 -8.23 -20.75
C LEU A 80 18.42 -9.12 -20.40
N ALA A 81 19.26 -8.75 -19.42
CA ALA A 81 20.46 -9.48 -19.02
C ALA A 81 20.15 -10.77 -18.24
N TYR A 82 19.40 -11.67 -18.87
CA TYR A 82 19.22 -13.04 -18.46
C TYR A 82 20.31 -13.89 -19.14
N PRO A 83 21.04 -14.79 -18.45
CA PRO A 83 20.73 -15.41 -17.15
C PRO A 83 21.32 -14.74 -15.90
N ASP A 84 22.26 -13.82 -16.01
CA ASP A 84 23.01 -13.26 -14.85
C ASP A 84 22.12 -12.61 -13.78
N LYS A 85 20.99 -11.99 -14.18
CA LYS A 85 19.98 -11.47 -13.25
C LYS A 85 19.32 -12.53 -12.39
N LEU A 86 19.11 -13.72 -12.93
CA LEU A 86 18.43 -14.80 -12.22
C LEU A 86 19.32 -15.32 -11.09
N GLU A 87 20.62 -15.45 -11.33
CA GLU A 87 21.58 -15.90 -10.33
C GLU A 87 21.69 -14.90 -9.15
N MET A 88 21.62 -13.60 -9.42
CA MET A 88 21.62 -12.58 -8.37
C MET A 88 20.34 -12.61 -7.52
N MET A 89 19.17 -12.76 -8.15
CA MET A 89 17.89 -12.84 -7.43
C MET A 89 17.80 -14.09 -6.55
N GLU A 90 18.27 -15.25 -7.02
CA GLU A 90 18.28 -16.48 -6.20
C GLU A 90 19.13 -16.36 -4.93
N VAL A 91 20.21 -15.59 -4.99
CA VAL A 91 21.06 -15.30 -3.83
C VAL A 91 20.34 -14.38 -2.85
N ASP A 92 19.67 -13.33 -3.33
CA ASP A 92 18.93 -12.39 -2.46
C ASP A 92 17.75 -13.04 -1.76
N TYR A 93 16.95 -13.87 -2.46
CA TYR A 93 15.85 -14.61 -1.82
C TYR A 93 16.37 -15.64 -0.81
N LYS A 94 17.47 -16.33 -1.10
CA LYS A 94 18.09 -17.24 -0.12
C LYS A 94 18.58 -16.49 1.12
N VAL A 95 19.18 -15.32 0.96
CA VAL A 95 19.62 -14.47 2.09
C VAL A 95 18.43 -13.97 2.91
N MET A 96 17.37 -13.52 2.26
CA MET A 96 16.16 -13.01 2.94
C MET A 96 15.39 -14.13 3.65
N VAL A 97 15.22 -15.30 3.02
CA VAL A 97 14.54 -16.46 3.63
C VAL A 97 15.35 -17.05 4.77
N PHE A 98 16.68 -17.08 4.67
CA PHE A 98 17.56 -17.59 5.72
C PHE A 98 17.59 -16.67 6.93
N THR A 99 17.66 -15.35 6.73
CA THR A 99 17.59 -14.35 7.81
C THR A 99 16.22 -14.33 8.50
N PHE A 100 15.12 -14.46 7.75
CA PHE A 100 13.78 -14.50 8.32
C PHE A 100 13.49 -15.78 9.11
N ASN A 101 13.93 -16.95 8.62
CA ASN A 101 13.77 -18.22 9.35
C ASN A 101 14.56 -18.24 10.66
N LEU A 102 15.78 -17.70 10.70
CA LEU A 102 16.58 -17.58 11.93
C LEU A 102 15.95 -16.63 12.96
N ALA A 103 15.28 -15.57 12.52
CA ALA A 103 14.65 -14.58 13.41
C ALA A 103 13.35 -15.07 14.08
N LEU A 104 12.56 -15.94 13.41
CA LEU A 104 11.28 -16.44 13.93
C LEU A 104 11.36 -17.80 14.64
N TYR A 105 12.42 -18.59 14.42
CA TYR A 105 12.59 -19.89 15.07
C TYR A 105 12.57 -19.86 16.61
N PRO A 106 13.22 -18.89 17.31
CA PRO A 106 13.23 -18.88 18.76
C PRO A 106 11.87 -18.50 19.38
N LEU A 107 11.05 -17.69 18.71
CA LEU A 107 9.71 -17.30 19.21
C LEU A 107 8.66 -18.41 19.02
N TRP A 108 8.70 -19.12 17.89
CA TRP A 108 7.74 -20.19 17.61
C TRP A 108 7.93 -21.40 18.53
N SER A 109 9.17 -21.73 18.89
CA SER A 109 9.46 -22.84 19.81
C SER A 109 8.99 -22.58 21.25
N THR A 110 8.90 -21.32 21.69
CA THR A 110 8.39 -20.98 23.03
C THR A 110 6.86 -21.04 23.09
N CYS A 111 6.17 -20.60 22.04
CA CYS A 111 4.70 -20.57 21.99
C CYS A 111 4.06 -21.97 21.87
N ILE A 112 4.67 -22.90 21.14
CA ILE A 112 4.17 -24.29 21.02
C ILE A 112 4.26 -25.07 22.34
N GLY A 113 5.27 -24.79 23.17
CA GLY A 113 5.41 -25.42 24.48
C GLY A 113 4.32 -25.01 25.48
N SER A 114 3.82 -23.76 25.38
CA SER A 114 2.80 -23.23 26.29
C SER A 114 1.40 -23.76 25.95
N TRP A 115 1.07 -23.88 24.66
CA TRP A 115 -0.23 -24.40 24.20
C TRP A 115 -0.48 -25.87 24.55
N ARG A 116 0.56 -26.71 24.62
CA ARG A 116 0.39 -28.13 25.02
C ARG A 116 0.09 -28.32 26.52
N LYS A 117 0.39 -27.31 27.35
CA LYS A 117 0.16 -27.37 28.81
C LYS A 117 -1.19 -26.82 29.26
N LEU A 118 -1.89 -26.10 28.38
CA LEU A 118 -3.27 -25.59 28.59
C LEU A 118 -4.35 -26.53 28.05
N SER A 119 -3.96 -27.64 27.41
CA SER A 119 -4.84 -28.66 26.84
C SER A 119 -4.88 -29.96 27.66
N SER A 120 -4.40 -29.95 28.91
CA SER A 120 -4.47 -31.10 29.82
C SER A 120 -5.00 -30.73 31.19
#